data_AF-A0A8X6XW50-F1
#
_entry.id   AF-A0A8X6XW50-F1
#
_cell.length_a   1.000
_cell.length_b   1.000
_cell.length_c   1.000
_cell.angle_alpha   90.00
_cell.angle_beta   90.00
_cell.angle_gamma   90.00
#
_symmetry.space_group_name_H-M   'P 1'
#
loop_
_entity.id
_entity.type
_entity.pdbx_description
1 polymer ?
#
loop_
_entity_poly.entity_id
_entity_poly.type
_entity_poly.pdbx_seq_one_letter_code
_entity_poly.pdbx_strand_id
1 'polypeptide(L)'
;MTPNRKSLAWVNGMCRPKHSCTLNEGSSFEAAFVIAHEMGHSLGMMHDGRGNDCDPSAFLMSEKTGPGRITWSTCSNDYLERFFQ
;
A
#
# COMPACT_ATOMS: atom_id res chain seq x y z
N MET A 1 -8.56 12.02 -8.87
CA MET A 1 -7.65 12.47 -7.79
C MET A 1 -8.14 13.82 -7.30
N THR A 2 -8.32 14.00 -5.99
CA THR A 2 -8.60 15.31 -5.39
C THR A 2 -7.30 16.09 -5.20
N PRO A 3 -7.32 17.42 -5.02
CA PRO A 3 -6.10 18.23 -4.83
C PRO A 3 -5.14 17.71 -3.75
N ASN A 4 -5.66 16.99 -2.74
CA ASN A 4 -4.90 16.43 -1.63
C ASN A 4 -4.57 14.93 -1.74
N ARG A 5 -4.93 14.22 -2.84
CA ARG A 5 -4.59 12.79 -3.02
C ARG A 5 -3.62 12.60 -4.18
N LYS A 6 -2.41 12.14 -3.83
CA LYS A 6 -1.29 11.91 -4.74
C LYS A 6 -1.24 10.48 -5.30
N SER A 7 -1.99 9.56 -4.69
CA SER A 7 -2.06 8.15 -5.11
C SER A 7 -3.44 7.53 -4.83
N LEU A 8 -3.74 6.42 -5.50
CA LEU A 8 -4.94 5.61 -5.32
C LEU A 8 -4.76 4.18 -5.84
N ALA A 9 -5.16 3.20 -5.03
CA ALA A 9 -5.38 1.82 -5.43
C ALA A 9 -6.73 1.28 -4.96
N TRP A 10 -7.20 0.23 -5.62
CA TRP A 10 -8.27 -0.61 -5.10
C TRP A 10 -7.67 -1.69 -4.19
N VAL A 11 -8.21 -1.84 -2.99
CA VAL A 11 -7.81 -2.97 -2.13
C VAL A 11 -8.28 -4.29 -2.75
N ASN A 12 -7.40 -5.28 -2.82
CA ASN A 12 -7.69 -6.60 -3.40
C ASN A 12 -8.20 -6.51 -4.86
N GLY A 13 -7.60 -5.58 -5.62
CA GLY A 13 -7.94 -5.29 -7.01
C GLY A 13 -7.12 -6.06 -8.04
N MET A 14 -5.95 -6.59 -7.64
CA MET A 14 -5.05 -7.29 -8.56
C MET A 14 -5.76 -8.50 -9.20
N CYS A 15 -5.49 -8.71 -10.50
CA CYS A 15 -6.12 -9.74 -11.34
C CYS A 15 -7.63 -9.57 -11.58
N ARG A 16 -8.29 -8.54 -11.03
CA ARG A 16 -9.68 -8.20 -11.34
C ARG A 16 -9.73 -7.25 -12.54
N PRO A 17 -10.42 -7.59 -13.65
CA PRO A 17 -10.35 -6.83 -14.90
C PRO A 17 -10.63 -5.32 -14.79
N LYS A 18 -11.48 -4.91 -13.85
CA LYS A 18 -11.87 -3.51 -13.63
C LYS A 18 -11.17 -2.81 -12.47
N HIS A 19 -10.38 -3.54 -11.68
CA HIS A 19 -9.81 -3.04 -10.42
C HIS A 19 -8.30 -3.27 -10.29
N SER A 20 -7.66 -3.88 -11.29
CA SER A 20 -6.21 -4.16 -11.31
C SER A 20 -5.39 -2.96 -11.78
N CYS A 21 -5.67 -1.76 -11.25
CA CYS A 21 -4.97 -0.54 -11.59
C CYS A 21 -4.65 0.32 -10.35
N THR A 22 -3.49 0.97 -10.38
CA THR A 22 -3.06 1.96 -9.40
C THR A 22 -2.72 3.27 -10.11
N LEU A 23 -3.07 4.41 -9.52
CA LEU A 23 -2.74 5.73 -10.05
C LEU A 23 -1.82 6.44 -9.06
N ASN A 24 -0.65 6.88 -9.53
CA ASN A 24 0.41 7.44 -8.69
C ASN A 24 0.99 8.71 -9.32
N GLU A 25 1.19 9.77 -8.52
CA GLU A 25 1.93 10.96 -8.92
C GLU A 25 3.44 10.74 -8.71
N GLY A 26 4.22 10.81 -9.80
CA GLY A 26 5.66 10.55 -9.80
C GLY A 26 6.51 11.82 -9.83
N SER A 27 6.54 12.59 -8.74
CA SER A 27 7.29 13.87 -8.68
C SER A 27 8.74 13.74 -8.16
N SER A 28 9.10 12.62 -7.53
CA SER A 28 10.42 12.37 -6.96
C SER A 28 10.71 10.86 -6.87
N PHE A 29 11.95 10.48 -6.51
CA PHE A 29 12.30 9.07 -6.29
C PHE A 29 11.49 8.41 -5.15
N GLU A 30 11.02 9.21 -4.19
CA GLU A 30 10.15 8.74 -3.11
C GLU A 30 8.80 8.20 -3.62
N ALA A 31 8.39 8.58 -4.84
CA ALA A 31 7.22 8.01 -5.48
C ALA A 31 7.32 6.49 -5.66
N ALA A 32 8.52 5.90 -5.72
CA ALA A 32 8.68 4.46 -5.75
C ALA A 32 8.08 3.77 -4.51
N PHE A 33 8.23 4.37 -3.32
CA PHE A 33 7.64 3.85 -2.09
C PHE A 33 6.12 3.99 -2.08
N VAL A 34 5.59 5.08 -2.66
CA VAL A 34 4.14 5.28 -2.83
C VAL A 34 3.58 4.25 -3.81
N ILE A 35 4.24 4.02 -4.95
CA ILE A 35 3.84 2.99 -5.91
C ILE A 35 3.82 1.61 -5.24
N ALA A 36 4.86 1.28 -4.48
CA ALA A 36 4.91 0.02 -3.74
C ALA A 36 3.75 -0.09 -2.70
N HIS A 37 3.44 1.00 -1.98
CA HIS A 37 2.29 1.06 -1.05
C HIS A 37 0.96 0.77 -1.77
N GLU A 38 0.70 1.43 -2.89
CA GLU A 38 -0.53 1.22 -3.67
C GLU A 38 -0.60 -0.18 -4.31
N MET A 39 0.54 -0.75 -4.71
CA MET A 39 0.61 -2.15 -5.14
C MET A 39 0.29 -3.10 -3.99
N GLY A 40 0.74 -2.81 -2.77
CA GLY A 40 0.37 -3.55 -1.56
C GLY A 40 -1.14 -3.59 -1.35
N HIS A 41 -1.82 -2.45 -1.46
CA HIS A 41 -3.29 -2.40 -1.46
C HIS A 41 -3.89 -3.27 -2.56
N SER A 42 -3.39 -3.17 -3.80
CA SER A 42 -3.88 -4.00 -4.91
C SER A 42 -3.77 -5.49 -4.63
N LEU A 43 -2.75 -5.90 -3.88
CA LEU A 43 -2.51 -7.27 -3.39
C LEU A 43 -3.21 -7.58 -2.05
N GLY A 44 -4.16 -6.76 -1.63
CA GLY A 44 -5.02 -7.02 -0.48
C GLY A 44 -4.48 -6.56 0.88
N MET A 45 -3.31 -5.91 0.92
CA MET A 45 -2.75 -5.39 2.18
C MET A 45 -3.57 -4.19 2.69
N MET A 46 -3.83 -4.16 4.00
CA MET A 46 -4.45 -3.04 4.70
C MET A 46 -3.40 -2.20 5.42
N HIS A 47 -3.77 -1.01 5.88
CA HIS A 47 -2.86 -0.15 6.64
C HIS A 47 -2.40 -0.81 7.95
N ASP A 48 -1.12 -0.63 8.29
CA ASP A 48 -0.57 -1.06 9.58
C ASP A 48 -1.21 -0.26 10.73
N GLY A 49 -1.44 -0.94 11.86
CA GLY A 49 -2.04 -0.37 13.06
C GLY A 49 -3.55 -0.09 12.94
N ARG A 50 -4.16 -0.43 11.81
CA ARG A 50 -5.62 -0.33 11.60
C ARG A 50 -6.26 -1.71 11.59
N GLY A 51 -6.64 -2.19 12.78
CA GLY A 51 -7.26 -3.51 12.94
C GLY A 51 -6.27 -4.67 12.81
N ASN A 52 -4.98 -4.39 12.97
CA ASN A 52 -3.89 -5.35 13.13
C ASN A 52 -2.88 -4.79 14.16
N ASP A 53 -1.97 -5.64 14.64
CA ASP A 53 -1.03 -5.33 15.72
C ASP A 53 0.31 -4.74 15.24
N CYS A 54 0.40 -4.34 13.97
CA CYS A 54 1.62 -3.77 13.41
C CYS A 54 1.74 -2.27 13.70
N ASP A 55 2.98 -1.76 13.77
CA ASP A 55 3.25 -0.36 14.06
C ASP A 55 2.66 0.56 12.96
N PRO A 56 1.80 1.54 13.30
CA PRO A 56 1.12 2.39 12.33
C PRO A 56 2.03 3.38 11.60
N SER A 57 3.34 3.39 11.87
CA SER A 57 4.27 4.43 11.43
C SER A 57 5.65 3.92 10.98
N ALA A 58 5.98 2.64 11.16
CA ALA A 58 7.32 2.10 10.90
C ALA A 58 7.50 1.48 9.50
N PHE A 59 6.42 0.98 8.89
CA PHE A 59 6.50 0.14 7.70
C PHE A 59 5.83 0.78 6.48
N LEU A 60 6.05 0.19 5.31
CA LEU A 60 5.59 0.72 4.02
C LEU A 60 4.05 0.92 3.98
N MET A 61 3.28 0.05 4.65
CA MET A 61 1.82 0.11 4.69
C MET A 61 1.27 1.00 5.82
N SER A 62 2.09 1.80 6.49
CA SER A 62 1.59 2.86 7.38
C SER A 62 0.70 3.87 6.64
N GLU A 63 -0.29 4.47 7.32
CA GLU A 63 -1.25 5.42 6.71
C GLU A 63 -0.58 6.64 6.05
N LYS A 64 0.59 7.04 6.55
CA LYS A 64 1.39 8.10 5.95
C LYS A 64 2.62 7.47 5.32
N THR A 65 2.89 7.74 4.06
CA THR A 65 4.19 7.39 3.46
C THR A 65 5.26 8.43 3.86
N GLY A 66 6.54 8.06 3.82
CA GLY A 66 7.61 8.98 4.18
C GLY A 66 8.99 8.31 4.33
N PRO A 67 10.06 9.11 4.49
CA PRO A 67 11.43 8.61 4.65
C PRO A 67 11.55 7.61 5.80
N GLY A 68 12.31 6.53 5.58
CA GLY A 68 12.57 5.49 6.59
C GLY A 68 11.57 4.32 6.60
N ARG A 69 10.44 4.44 5.91
CA ARG A 69 9.42 3.37 5.81
C ARG A 69 9.64 2.53 4.56
N ILE A 70 10.69 1.73 4.56
CA ILE A 70 11.17 1.02 3.36
C ILE A 70 11.03 -0.50 3.44
N THR A 71 10.46 -1.01 4.53
CA THR A 71 10.25 -2.45 4.79
C THR A 71 8.78 -2.76 5.02
N TRP A 72 8.41 -4.01 4.79
CA TRP A 72 7.06 -4.53 5.02
C TRP A 72 6.91 -5.01 6.47
N SER A 73 5.72 -4.84 7.04
CA SER A 73 5.38 -5.39 8.35
C SER A 73 5.07 -6.89 8.27
N THR A 74 5.03 -7.56 9.42
CA THR A 74 4.53 -8.95 9.49
C THR A 74 3.06 -9.03 9.04
N CYS A 75 2.23 -8.06 9.40
CA CYS A 75 0.83 -7.98 8.98
C CYS A 75 0.68 -7.85 7.46
N SER A 76 1.56 -7.06 6.82
CA SER A 76 1.60 -6.94 5.35
C SER A 76 1.90 -8.28 4.69
N ASN A 77 2.85 -9.05 5.22
CA ASN A 77 3.17 -10.38 4.72
C ASN A 77 1.98 -11.35 4.91
N ASP A 78 1.33 -11.33 6.07
CA ASP A 78 0.14 -12.17 6.33
C ASP A 78 -1.00 -11.86 5.33
N TYR A 79 -1.23 -10.59 5.00
CA TYR A 79 -2.22 -10.22 3.98
C TYR A 79 -1.85 -10.75 2.60
N LEU A 80 -0.58 -10.66 2.22
CA LEU A 80 -0.10 -11.14 0.94
C LEU A 80 -0.24 -12.67 0.82
N GLU A 81 0.11 -13.40 1.87
CA GLU A 81 -0.06 -14.86 1.91
C GLU A 81 -1.52 -15.25 1.76
N ARG A 82 -2.44 -14.54 2.45
CA ARG A 82 -3.89 -14.77 2.32
C ARG A 82 -4.44 -14.40 0.94
N PHE A 83 -3.84 -13.45 0.24
CA PHE A 83 -4.26 -13.06 -1.11
C PHE A 83 -3.96 -14.16 -2.14
N PHE A 84 -2.90 -14.94 -1.94
CA PHE A 84 -2.49 -16.02 -2.85
C PHE A 84 -3.11 -17.39 -2.54
N GLN A 85 -3.87 -17.52 -1.46
CA GLN A 85 -4.63 -18.73 -1.10
C GLN A 85 -5.99 -18.75 -1.81
#